data_AF-A0A948Z367-F1
#
_entry.id   AF-A0A948Z367-F1
#
_cell.length_a   1.000
_cell.length_b   1.000
_cell.length_c   1.000
_cell.angle_alpha   90.00
_cell.angle_beta   90.00
_cell.angle_gamma   90.00
#
_symmetry.space_group_name_H-M   'P 1'
#
loop_
_entity.id
_entity.type
_entity.pdbx_description
1 polymer ?
#
loop_
_entity_poly.entity_id
_entity_poly.type
_entity_poly.pdbx_seq_one_letter_code
_entity_poly.pdbx_strand_id
1 'polypeptide(L)' 'MANDESVTLVGFGSFSVAMRAAPTVRNSQTGKEVKVVEKKVVKFKVGKTLKDSVCVKTAKTGCGCGCYKPMVKKK' A
#
# COMPACT_ATOMS: atom_id res chain seq x y z
N MET A 1 -14.07 3.80 0.98
CA MET A 1 -15.23 3.71 0.07
C MET A 1 -16.46 3.48 0.93
N ALA A 2 -17.53 4.23 0.71
CA ALA A 2 -18.69 4.26 1.58
C ALA A 2 -19.35 2.87 1.75
N ASN A 3 -19.27 2.03 0.71
CA ASN A 3 -19.86 0.68 0.68
C ASN A 3 -18.81 -0.45 0.68
N ASP A 4 -17.58 -0.20 1.14
CA ASP A 4 -16.45 -1.17 1.08
C ASP A 4 -16.07 -1.66 -0.34
N GLU A 5 -16.69 -1.12 -1.38
CA GLU A 5 -16.42 -1.42 -2.80
C GLU A 5 -15.04 -0.96 -3.24
N SER A 6 -14.29 -1.81 -3.96
CA SER A 6 -13.02 -1.43 -4.57
C SER A 6 -13.21 -0.55 -5.80
N VAL A 7 -12.57 0.63 -5.83
CA VAL A 7 -12.59 1.52 -7.00
C VAL A 7 -11.33 1.31 -7.81
N THR A 8 -11.49 0.93 -9.08
CA THR A 8 -10.38 0.79 -10.02
C THR A 8 -10.44 1.91 -11.05
N LEU A 9 -9.34 2.62 -11.20
CA LEU A 9 -9.17 3.68 -12.18
C LEU A 9 -8.14 3.20 -13.21
N VAL A 10 -8.60 2.95 -14.44
CA VAL A 10 -7.74 2.48 -15.53
C VAL A 10 -6.61 3.48 -15.75
N GLY A 11 -5.37 2.98 -15.81
CA GLY A 11 -4.17 3.81 -15.95
C GLY A 11 -3.66 4.44 -14.65
N PHE A 12 -4.49 4.64 -13.62
CA PHE A 12 -4.08 5.26 -12.36
C PHE A 12 -3.77 4.21 -11.28
N GLY A 13 -4.69 3.29 -11.00
CA GLY A 13 -4.51 2.28 -9.96
C GLY A 13 -5.83 1.87 -9.30
N SER A 14 -5.73 1.12 -8.21
CA SER A 14 -6.89 0.56 -7.51
C SER A 14 -6.88 0.93 -6.03
N PHE A 15 -8.01 1.44 -5.53
CA PHE A 15 -8.25 1.64 -4.12
C PHE A 15 -9.00 0.43 -3.55
N SER A 16 -8.54 -0.08 -2.41
CA SER A 16 -9.18 -1.19 -1.70
C SER A 16 -9.30 -0.85 -0.22
N VAL A 17 -10.41 -1.19 0.43
CA VAL A 17 -10.53 -1.09 1.89
C VAL A 17 -9.94 -2.36 2.50
N ALA A 18 -9.12 -2.21 3.52
CA ALA A 18 -8.62 -3.32 4.31
C ALA A 18 -8.75 -3.00 5.79
N MET A 19 -9.01 -4.03 6.60
CA MET A 19 -8.93 -3.91 8.05
C MET A 19 -7.48 -3.86 8.49
N ARG A 20 -7.11 -2.88 9.31
CA ARG A 20 -5.81 -2.84 9.97
C ARG A 20 -5.99 -3.27 11.42
N ALA A 21 -5.39 -4.40 11.76
CA ALA A 21 -5.37 -4.92 13.13
C ALA A 21 -4.74 -3.88 14.06
N ALA A 22 -5.30 -3.78 15.27
CA ALA A 22 -4.90 -2.86 16.33
C ALA A 22 -3.44 -3.10 16.76
N PRO A 23 -2.49 -2.19 16.43
CA PRO A 23 -1.13 -2.30 16.94
C PRO A 23 -1.01 -1.57 18.28
N THR A 24 -0.05 -2.00 19.10
CA THR A 24 0.50 -1.18 20.17
C THR A 24 1.39 -0.11 19.55
N VAL A 25 1.06 1.16 19.77
CA VAL A 25 1.85 2.30 19.28
C VAL A 25 2.47 3.00 20.48
N ARG A 26 3.76 3.28 20.40
CA ARG A 26 4.48 4.04 21.42
C ARG A 26 4.35 5.53 21.12
N ASN A 27 3.92 6.32 22.10
CA ASN A 27 3.88 7.77 21.93
C ASN A 27 5.33 8.30 21.85
N SER A 28 5.70 8.91 20.71
CA SER A 28 7.06 9.40 20.48
C SER A 28 7.50 10.49 21.46
N GLN A 29 6.54 11.18 22.08
CA GLN A 29 6.82 12.26 23.02
C GLN A 29 6.97 11.79 24.48
N THR A 30 6.32 10.68 24.87
CA THR A 30 6.26 10.25 26.29
C THR A 30 6.69 8.80 26.52
N GLY A 31 6.94 8.04 25.46
CA GLY A 31 7.41 6.66 25.52
C GLY A 31 6.40 5.64 26.06
N LYS A 32 5.18 6.06 26.41
CA LYS A 32 4.11 5.17 26.88
C LYS A 32 3.50 4.40 25.71
N GLU A 33 3.18 3.13 25.95
CA GLU A 33 2.50 2.28 24.97
C GLU A 33 0.99 2.50 25.04
N VAL A 34 0.38 2.81 23.91
CA VAL A 34 -1.04 3.04 23.76
C VAL A 34 -1.60 2.03 22.77
N LYS A 35 -2.68 1.35 23.15
CA LYS A 35 -3.42 0.46 22.25
C LYS A 35 -4.34 1.31 21.38
N VAL A 36 -4.20 1.21 20.06
CA VAL A 36 -5.05 1.93 19.10
C VAL A 36 -6.16 0.99 18.63
N VAL A 37 -7.40 1.49 18.57
CA VAL A 37 -8.57 0.72 18.12
C VAL A 37 -8.41 0.28 16.66
N GLU A 38 -9.01 -0.85 16.31
CA GLU A 38 -9.07 -1.33 14.93
C GLU A 38 -9.71 -0.29 14.02
N LYS A 39 -9.13 -0.09 12.84
CA LYS A 39 -9.64 0.88 11.88
C LYS A 39 -9.61 0.37 10.45
N LYS A 40 -10.65 0.74 9.71
CA LYS A 40 -10.71 0.60 8.25
C LYS A 40 -9.66 1.54 7.64
N VAL A 41 -8.77 1.00 6.84
CA VAL A 41 -7.78 1.79 6.08
C VAL A 41 -7.98 1.58 4.59
N VAL A 42 -7.82 2.65 3.82
CA VAL A 42 -7.81 2.58 2.36
C VAL A 42 -6.37 2.32 1.90
N LYS A 43 -6.17 1.27 1.11
CA LYS A 43 -4.91 0.94 0.46
C LYS A 43 -5.01 1.30 -1.02
N PHE A 44 -3.98 1.96 -1.54
CA PHE A 44 -3.86 2.26 -2.96
C PHE A 44 -2.80 1.39 -3.61
N LYS A 45 -3.17 0.68 -4.67
CA LYS A 45 -2.25 -0.05 -5.55
C LYS A 45 -2.05 0.77 -6.82
N VAL A 46 -0.84 1.28 -6.99
CA VAL A 46 -0.47 2.11 -8.14
C VAL A 46 -0.48 1.27 -9.42
N GLY A 47 -1.15 1.78 -10.46
CA GLY A 47 -1.18 1.20 -11.80
C GLY A 47 0.17 1.29 -12.51
N LYS A 48 0.38 0.44 -13.52
CA LYS A 48 1.64 0.36 -14.25
C LYS A 48 2.00 1.68 -14.94
N THR A 49 1.02 2.31 -15.58
CA THR A 49 1.20 3.57 -16.32
C THR A 49 1.72 4.70 -15.42
N LEU A 50 1.18 4.87 -14.21
CA LEU A 50 1.71 5.89 -13.28
C LEU A 50 3.11 5.57 -12.79
N LYS A 51 3.39 4.29 -12.47
CA LYS A 51 4.73 3.89 -12.03
C LYS A 51 5.77 4.21 -13.09
N ASP A 52 5.45 3.90 -14.35
CA ASP A 52 6.33 4.11 -15.50
C ASP A 52 6.54 5.61 -15.80
N SER A 53 5.56 6.47 -15.49
CA SER A 53 5.67 7.93 -15.68
C SER A 53 6.38 8.66 -14.53
N VAL A 54 6.23 8.19 -13.29
CA VAL A 54 6.79 8.87 -12.10
C VAL A 54 8.19 8.37 -11.77
N CYS A 55 8.50 7.11 -12.10
CA CYS A 55 9.86 6.58 -11.97
C CYS A 55 10.71 7.08 -13.14
N VAL A 56 11.64 7.99 -12.87
CA VAL A 56 12.69 8.37 -13.81
C VAL A 56 13.42 7.08 -14.21
N LYS A 57 13.38 6.71 -15.49
CA LYS A 57 13.96 5.46 -16.02
C LYS A 57 15.44 5.36 -15.66
N THR A 58 15.76 4.74 -14.54
CA THR A 58 17.08 4.15 -14.31
C THR A 58 16.98 2.71 -14.74
N ALA A 59 17.53 2.47 -15.93
CA ALA A 59 17.77 1.15 -16.45
C ALA A 59 18.55 0.32 -15.42
N LYS A 60 18.09 -0.91 -15.16
CA LYS A 60 18.87 -2.05 -14.66
C LYS A 60 20.01 -1.71 -13.67
N THR A 61 19.69 -1.35 -12.44
CA THR A 61 20.54 -1.63 -11.27
C THR A 61 19.65 -1.59 -10.04
N GLY A 62 19.92 -2.44 -9.05
CA GLY A 62 19.09 -2.68 -7.88
C GLY A 62 18.70 -1.42 -7.08
N CYS A 63 17.65 -0.73 -7.53
CA CYS A 63 16.84 0.13 -6.69
C CYS A 63 16.18 -0.82 -5.69
N GLY A 64 16.56 -0.75 -4.42
CA GLY A 64 15.91 -1.41 -3.27
C GLY A 64 14.47 -0.95 -3.03
N CYS A 65 13.83 -0.47 -4.08
CA CYS A 65 12.47 -0.06 -4.24
C CYS A 65 11.72 -1.35 -4.53
N GLY A 66 11.39 -2.10 -3.47
CA GLY A 66 10.81 -3.44 -3.51
C GLY A 66 9.72 -3.57 -4.56
N CYS A 67 10.15 -3.90 -5.78
CA CYS A 67 9.29 -4.25 -6.89
C CYS A 67 8.74 -5.61 -6.50
N TYR A 68 7.62 -5.57 -5.78
CA TYR A 68 6.87 -6.74 -5.33
C TYR A 68 6.69 -7.66 -6.53
N LYS A 69 7.53 -8.69 -6.64
CA LYS A 69 7.39 -9.75 -7.62
C LYS A 69 6.01 -10.35 -7.34
N PRO A 70 5.02 -10.23 -8.24
CA PRO A 70 3.78 -10.96 -8.05
C PRO A 70 4.15 -12.44 -8.09
N MET A 71 3.98 -13.13 -6.96
CA MET A 71 4.08 -14.59 -6.87
C MET A 71 2.98 -15.18 -7.75
N VAL A 72 3.30 -15.47 -9.01
CA VAL A 72 2.48 -16.34 -9.85
C VAL A 72 2.80 -17.77 -9.40
N LYS A 73 1.94 -18.33 -8.55
CA LYS A 73 1.93 -19.78 -8.28
C LYS A 73 1.57 -20.47 -9.60
N LYS A 74 2.59 -20.93 -10.34
CA LYS A 74 2.41 -21.89 -11.43
C LYS A 74 1.97 -23.22 -10.84
N LYS A 75 0.83 -23.75 -11.29
CA LYS A 75 0.65 -25.19 -11.47
C LYS A 75 1.31 -25.57 -12.79
#